data_AF-A0AAC9K785-F1
#
_entry.id   AF-A0AAC9K785-F1
#
_cell.length_a   1.000
_cell.length_b   1.000
_cell.length_c   1.000
_cell.angle_alpha   90.00
_cell.angle_beta   90.00
_cell.angle_gamma   90.00
#
_symmetry.space_group_name_H-M   'P 1'
#
loop_
_entity.id
_entity.type
_entity.pdbx_description
1 polymer ?
#
loop_
_entity_poly.entity_id
_entity_poly.type
_entity_poly.pdbx_seq_one_letter_code
_entity_poly.pdbx_strand_id
1 'polypeptide(L)'
;MRFDMICEANDIGHRLTKPNHPWTNGQVERMNRTIKEATVNRFHYKSHDQLRTPLADFMAAYDFARRLKTLGGLTPYEYIARIWTSDPDRFIINPIYHIPGLNT
;
A
#
# COMPACT_ATOMS: atom_id res chain seq x y z
N MET A 1 -4.37 -12.79 20.46
CA MET A 1 -3.94 -14.20 20.64
C MET A 1 -3.83 -14.96 19.31
N ARG A 2 -4.88 -15.15 18.49
CA ARG A 2 -4.73 -15.83 17.17
C ARG A 2 -3.88 -15.04 16.15
N PHE A 3 -4.09 -13.72 16.05
CA PHE A 3 -3.34 -12.88 15.12
C PHE A 3 -1.86 -12.81 15.50
N ASP A 4 -1.56 -12.62 16.79
CA ASP A 4 -0.18 -12.57 17.31
C ASP A 4 0.58 -13.87 17.02
N MET A 5 -0.07 -15.03 17.20
CA MET A 5 0.53 -16.33 16.88
C MET A 5 0.84 -16.48 15.39
N ILE A 6 -0.01 -15.97 14.50
CA ILE A 6 0.23 -16.01 13.05
C ILE A 6 1.40 -15.08 12.70
N CYS A 7 1.45 -13.89 13.29
CA CYS A 7 2.58 -12.98 13.11
C CYS A 7 3.89 -13.63 13.54
N GLU A 8 3.92 -14.24 14.73
CA GLU A 8 5.10 -14.96 15.24
C GLU A 8 5.52 -16.12 14.33
N ALA A 9 4.56 -16.93 13.85
CA ALA A 9 4.84 -18.01 12.91
C ALA A 9 5.41 -17.56 11.56
N ASN A 10 5.27 -16.28 11.22
CA ASN A 10 5.81 -15.67 9.99
C ASN A 10 6.97 -14.71 10.27
N ASP A 11 7.52 -14.69 11.49
CA ASP A 11 8.59 -13.77 11.93
C ASP A 11 8.22 -12.28 11.74
N ILE A 12 6.94 -11.94 11.92
CA ILE A 12 6.40 -10.58 11.81
C ILE A 12 6.28 -9.99 13.22
N GLY A 13 7.07 -8.95 13.50
CA GLY A 13 6.93 -8.18 14.73
C GLY A 13 5.62 -7.38 14.77
N HIS A 14 4.64 -7.83 15.56
CA HIS A 14 3.37 -7.11 15.75
C HIS A 14 3.52 -5.94 16.73
N ARG A 15 3.21 -4.72 16.28
CA ARG A 15 3.27 -3.50 17.08
C ARG A 15 1.91 -2.83 17.12
N LEU A 16 1.42 -2.53 18.32
CA LEU A 16 0.17 -1.80 18.54
C LEU A 16 0.42 -0.28 18.61
N THR A 17 -0.58 0.49 18.21
CA THR A 17 -0.58 1.94 18.43
C THR A 17 -0.61 2.24 19.92
N LYS A 18 0.15 3.24 20.35
CA LYS A 18 0.14 3.65 21.76
C LYS A 18 -1.13 4.49 22.03
N PRO A 19 -1.82 4.29 23.17
CA PRO A 19 -2.97 5.11 23.55
C PRO A 19 -2.61 6.61 23.59
N ASN A 20 -3.49 7.48 23.10
CA ASN A 20 -3.28 8.94 23.06
C ASN A 20 -2.09 9.42 22.20
N HIS A 21 -1.64 8.61 21.22
CA HIS A 21 -0.56 8.97 20.30
C HIS A 21 -0.99 8.94 18.81
N PRO A 22 -1.82 9.91 18.37
CA PRO A 22 -2.45 9.88 17.05
C PRO A 22 -1.46 9.87 15.87
N TRP A 23 -0.26 10.42 16.03
CA TRP A 23 0.75 10.44 14.98
C TRP A 23 1.24 9.03 14.58
N THR A 24 1.13 8.04 15.48
CA THR A 24 1.50 6.64 15.17
C THR A 24 0.59 6.01 14.13
N ASN A 25 -0.61 6.56 13.94
CA ASN A 25 -1.58 6.14 12.94
C ASN A 25 -1.70 7.12 11.76
N GLY A 26 -0.97 8.24 11.80
CA GLY A 26 -1.17 9.35 10.86
C GLY A 26 -0.88 8.99 9.40
N GLN A 27 0.06 8.08 9.14
CA GLN A 27 0.36 7.62 7.78
C GLN A 27 -0.81 6.87 7.16
N VAL A 28 -1.39 5.89 7.88
CA VAL A 28 -2.52 5.11 7.36
C VAL A 28 -3.77 5.99 7.25
N GLU A 29 -4.00 6.90 8.19
CA GLU A 29 -5.11 7.84 8.13
C GLU A 29 -5.01 8.77 6.92
N ARG A 30 -3.80 9.27 6.62
CA ARG A 30 -3.56 10.11 5.45
C ARG A 30 -3.78 9.33 4.15
N MET A 31 -3.29 8.09 4.07
CA MET A 31 -3.50 7.23 2.91
C MET A 31 -5.00 6.92 2.71
N ASN A 32 -5.71 6.54 3.77
CA ASN A 32 -7.15 6.27 3.73
C ASN A 32 -7.94 7.49 3.25
N ARG A 33 -7.53 8.70 3.64
CA ARG A 33 -8.13 9.94 3.14
C ARG A 33 -7.90 10.09 1.63
N THR A 34 -6.66 9.90 1.16
CA THR A 34 -6.33 9.99 -0.28
C THR A 34 -7.13 8.98 -1.11
N ILE A 35 -7.25 7.74 -0.64
CA ILE A 35 -8.06 6.70 -1.31
C ILE A 35 -9.52 7.16 -1.40
N LYS A 36 -10.12 7.61 -0.29
CA LYS A 36 -11.51 8.07 -0.25
C LYS A 36 -11.76 9.25 -1.19
N GLU A 37 -10.86 10.25 -1.18
CA GLU A 37 -10.95 11.42 -2.05
C GLU A 37 -10.84 11.07 -3.54
N ALA A 38 -10.09 10.02 -3.89
CA ALA A 38 -9.93 9.56 -5.26
C ALA A 38 -11.03 8.59 -5.73
N THR A 39 -11.69 7.89 -4.81
CA THR A 39 -12.68 6.83 -5.11
C THR A 39 -14.05 7.15 -4.51
N VAL A 40 -14.28 6.77 -3.26
CA VAL A 40 -15.57 6.77 -2.54
C VAL A 40 -16.27 8.13 -2.51
N ASN A 41 -15.53 9.24 -2.46
CA ASN A 41 -16.13 10.57 -2.39
C ASN A 41 -16.56 11.12 -3.76
N ARG A 42 -16.16 10.48 -4.87
CA ARG A 42 -16.44 10.95 -6.23
C ARG A 42 -17.64 10.28 -6.87
N PHE A 43 -17.97 9.06 -6.45
CA PHE A 43 -18.98 8.24 -7.08
C PHE A 43 -19.90 7.60 -6.05
N HIS A 44 -21.17 7.41 -6.40
CA HIS A 44 -22.09 6.61 -5.61
C HIS A 44 -22.06 5.16 -6.10
N TYR A 45 -21.82 4.23 -5.17
CA TYR A 45 -21.79 2.79 -5.45
C TYR A 45 -22.99 2.09 -4.84
N LYS A 46 -23.62 1.19 -5.60
CA LYS A 46 -24.76 0.38 -5.15
C LYS A 46 -24.32 -0.91 -4.46
N SER A 47 -23.07 -1.34 -4.65
CA SER A 47 -22.49 -2.52 -4.02
C SER A 47 -20.96 -2.39 -3.86
N HIS A 48 -20.37 -3.22 -3.00
CA HIS A 48 -18.91 -3.27 -2.87
C HIS A 48 -18.22 -3.77 -4.14
N ASP A 49 -18.87 -4.62 -4.95
CA ASP A 49 -18.30 -5.08 -6.21
C ASP A 49 -18.06 -3.92 -7.18
N GLN A 50 -18.94 -2.92 -7.20
CA GLN A 50 -18.76 -1.70 -7.99
C GLN A 50 -17.59 -0.83 -7.49
N LEU A 51 -17.23 -0.93 -6.20
CA LEU A 51 -16.09 -0.20 -5.63
C LEU A 51 -14.75 -0.89 -5.92
N ARG A 52 -14.73 -2.22 -6.14
CA ARG A 52 -13.49 -2.98 -6.34
C ARG A 52 -12.69 -2.49 -7.55
N THR A 53 -13.35 -2.23 -8.67
CA THR A 53 -12.67 -1.78 -9.90
C THR A 53 -12.02 -0.40 -9.71
N PRO A 54 -12.74 0.66 -9.28
CA PRO A 54 -12.11 1.96 -8.98
C PRO A 54 -11.00 1.91 -7.94
N LEU A 55 -11.11 1.03 -6.94
CA LEU A 55 -10.06 0.85 -5.95
C LEU A 55 -8.81 0.20 -6.56
N ALA A 56 -8.98 -0.83 -7.40
CA ALA A 56 -7.88 -1.45 -8.12
C ALA A 56 -7.20 -0.47 -9.09
N ASP A 57 -7.99 0.31 -9.83
CA ASP A 57 -7.48 1.35 -10.74
C ASP A 57 -6.68 2.42 -9.97
N PHE A 58 -7.18 2.83 -8.80
CA PHE A 58 -6.45 3.75 -7.93
C PHE A 58 -5.12 3.16 -7.47
N MET A 59 -5.10 1.91 -7.00
CA MET A 59 -3.88 1.24 -6.55
C MET A 59 -2.87 1.12 -7.69
N ALA A 60 -3.30 0.67 -8.87
CA ALA A 60 -2.44 0.56 -10.04
C ALA A 60 -1.85 1.92 -10.46
N ALA A 61 -2.69 2.96 -10.52
CA ALA A 61 -2.22 4.30 -10.83
C ALA A 61 -1.28 4.85 -9.77
N TYR A 62 -1.56 4.61 -8.48
CA TYR A 62 -0.73 5.10 -7.39
C TYR A 62 0.64 4.41 -7.36
N ASP A 63 0.68 3.08 -7.47
CA ASP A 63 1.89 2.30 -7.32
C ASP A 63 2.80 2.38 -8.56
N PHE A 64 2.22 2.44 -9.77
CA PHE A 64 2.96 2.31 -11.02
C PHE A 64 3.01 3.58 -11.87
N ALA A 65 2.05 4.49 -11.78
CA ALA A 65 2.01 5.68 -12.63
C ALA A 65 2.33 6.99 -11.88
N ARG A 66 1.97 7.08 -10.59
CA ARG A 66 2.09 8.32 -9.82
C ARG A 66 3.51 8.52 -9.29
N ARG A 67 4.21 9.51 -9.84
CA ARG A 67 5.50 9.98 -9.33
C ARG A 67 5.32 10.80 -8.05
N LEU A 68 6.06 10.47 -7.00
CA LEU A 68 5.96 11.13 -5.69
C LEU A 68 7.22 11.95 -5.37
N LYS A 69 7.02 13.24 -5.05
CA LYS A 69 8.12 14.15 -4.69
C LYS A 69 8.93 13.65 -3.49
N THR A 70 8.27 13.04 -2.51
CA THR A 70 8.92 12.46 -1.32
C THR A 70 9.82 11.28 -1.64
N LEU A 71 9.62 10.63 -2.80
CA LEU A 71 10.46 9.53 -3.28
C LEU A 71 11.48 10.00 -4.33
N GLY A 72 11.72 11.31 -4.43
CA GLY A 72 12.63 11.88 -5.43
C GLY A 72 12.07 11.84 -6.86
N GLY A 73 10.74 11.83 -7.01
CA GLY A 73 10.09 11.76 -8.33
C GLY A 73 9.94 10.33 -8.87
N LEU A 74 10.27 9.31 -8.08
CA LEU A 74 9.98 7.91 -8.40
C LEU A 74 8.52 7.57 -8.10
N THR A 75 7.99 6.56 -8.81
CA THR A 75 6.77 5.88 -8.39
C THR A 75 7.04 5.00 -7.17
N PRO A 76 6.02 4.63 -6.36
CA PRO A 76 6.20 3.68 -5.28
C PRO A 76 6.87 2.38 -5.72
N TYR A 77 6.45 1.81 -6.85
CA TYR A 77 7.08 0.61 -7.40
C TYR A 77 8.55 0.82 -7.76
N GLU A 78 8.88 1.88 -8.52
CA GLU A 78 10.26 2.20 -8.89
C GLU A 78 11.15 2.38 -7.64
N TYR A 79 10.62 3.01 -6.60
CA TYR A 79 11.33 3.18 -5.34
C TYR A 79 11.59 1.83 -4.66
N ILE A 80 10.59 0.96 -4.55
CA ILE A 80 10.74 -0.37 -3.95
C ILE A 80 11.75 -1.21 -4.75
N ALA A 81 11.65 -1.23 -6.08
CA ALA A 81 12.60 -1.93 -6.94
C ALA A 81 14.04 -1.41 -6.73
N ARG A 82 14.21 -0.09 -6.59
CA ARG A 82 15.53 0.50 -6.29
C ARG A 82 16.07 0.05 -4.94
N ILE A 83 15.24 0.05 -3.89
CA ILE A 83 15.68 -0.40 -2.56
C ILE A 83 16.03 -1.89 -2.59
N TRP A 84 15.25 -2.72 -3.28
CA TRP A 84 15.55 -4.14 -3.45
C TRP A 84 16.89 -4.38 -4.17
N THR A 85 17.17 -3.64 -5.25
CA THR A 85 18.46 -3.72 -5.95
C THR A 85 19.65 -3.35 -5.05
N SER A 86 19.47 -2.39 -4.14
CA SER A 86 20.54 -1.95 -3.23
C SER A 86 20.67 -2.81 -1.97
N ASP A 87 19.58 -3.41 -1.51
CA ASP A 87 19.50 -4.15 -0.25
C ASP A 87 18.42 -5.25 -0.34
N PRO A 88 18.72 -6.36 -1.05
CA PRO A 88 17.73 -7.40 -1.34
C PRO A 88 17.34 -8.20 -0.10
N ASP A 89 18.23 -8.31 0.91
CA ASP A 89 18.02 -9.11 2.12
C ASP A 89 16.90 -8.55 3.02
N ARG A 90 16.52 -7.28 2.82
CA ARG A 90 15.36 -6.67 3.48
C ARG A 90 14.01 -7.18 2.98
N PHE A 91 13.98 -7.94 1.89
CA PHE A 91 12.75 -8.40 1.25
C PHE A 91 12.68 -9.92 1.25
N ILE A 92 11.50 -10.44 1.62
CA ILE A 92 11.22 -11.89 1.56
C ILE A 92 10.95 -12.33 0.11
N ILE A 93 10.46 -11.42 -0.73
CA ILE A 93 10.05 -11.69 -2.12
C ILE A 93 10.68 -10.64 -3.03
N ASN A 94 11.09 -11.05 -4.23
CA ASN A 94 11.55 -10.13 -5.26
C ASN A 94 10.36 -9.30 -5.80
N PRO A 95 10.33 -7.97 -5.56
CA PRO A 95 9.22 -7.11 -5.96
C PRO A 95 9.09 -6.94 -7.48
N ILE A 96 10.12 -7.26 -8.26
CA ILE A 96 10.14 -7.08 -9.71
C ILE A 96 9.10 -7.97 -10.41
N TYR A 97 8.68 -9.08 -9.78
CA TYR A 97 7.63 -9.95 -10.33
C TYR A 97 6.21 -9.50 -9.98
N HIS A 98 6.05 -8.43 -9.18
CA HIS A 98 4.74 -7.85 -8.81
C HIS A 98 4.28 -6.73 -9.76
N ILE A 99 4.65 -6.83 -11.03
CA ILE A 99 4.08 -5.98 -12.07
C ILE A 99 2.64 -6.46 -12.28
N PRO A 100 1.62 -5.58 -12.33
CA PRO A 100 0.36 -5.97 -12.93
C PRO A 100 0.73 -6.45 -14.34
N GLY A 101 0.41 -7.71 -14.65
CA GLY A 101 0.56 -8.23 -16.01
C GLY A 101 -0.13 -7.29 -17.01
N LEU A 102 0.11 -7.49 -18.30
CA LEU A 102 -0.59 -6.74 -19.36
C LEU A 102 -2.07 -6.57 -19.01
N ASN A 103 -2.52 -5.31 -18.84
CA ASN A 103 -3.92 -4.99 -18.66
C ASN A 103 -4.71 -5.71 -19.76
N THR A 104 -5.45 -6.75 -19.39
CA THR A 104 -6.36 -7.44 -20.30
C THR A 104 -7.75 -6.89 -20.08
#